data_AF-A0A101X0L8-F1
#
_entry.id   AF-A0A101X0L8-F1
#
_cell.length_a   1.000
_cell.length_b   1.000
_cell.length_c   1.000
_cell.angle_alpha   90.00
_cell.angle_beta   90.00
_cell.angle_gamma   90.00
#
_symmetry.space_group_name_H-M   'P 1'
#
loop_
_entity.id
_entity.type
_entity.pdbx_description
1 polymer ?
#
loop_
_entity_poly.entity_id
_entity_poly.type
_entity_poly.pdbx_seq_one_letter_code
_entity_poly.pdbx_strand_id
1 'polypeptide(L)' 'MVSQRDVKDLLISVPHYSLNPYINKCPSCGSIMLIDGEWVREDSRHRVKLIERSLTCPNCKVRIRQYVYLQ' A
#
# COMPACT_ATOMS: atom_id res chain seq x y z
N MET A 1 12.17 25.72 -3.55
CA MET A 1 10.72 25.87 -3.86
C MET A 1 10.37 24.74 -4.81
N VAL A 2 9.64 23.72 -4.36
CA VAL A 2 9.29 22.55 -5.19
C VAL A 2 8.22 22.98 -6.20
N SER A 3 8.45 22.71 -7.50
CA SER A 3 7.55 23.11 -8.58
C SER A 3 6.24 22.35 -8.46
N GLN A 4 5.11 23.05 -8.56
CA GLN A 4 3.76 22.46 -8.47
C GLN A 4 3.47 21.41 -9.57
N ARG A 5 4.25 21.39 -10.66
CA ARG A 5 4.13 20.39 -11.73
C ARG A 5 4.63 19.01 -11.27
N ASP A 6 5.72 18.96 -10.50
CA ASP A 6 6.32 17.71 -10.04
C ASP A 6 5.40 16.93 -9.08
N VAL A 7 4.57 17.63 -8.31
CA VAL A 7 3.63 17.03 -7.35
C VAL A 7 2.51 16.26 -8.05
N LYS A 8 2.06 16.73 -9.22
CA LYS A 8 0.98 16.10 -9.99
C LYS A 8 1.45 14.77 -10.61
N ASP A 9 2.66 14.74 -11.15
CA ASP A 9 3.24 13.52 -11.72
C ASP A 9 3.57 12.48 -10.64
N LEU A 10 3.98 12.94 -9.44
CA LEU A 10 4.09 12.09 -8.25
C LEU A 10 2.74 11.46 -7.88
N LEU A 11 1.66 12.26 -7.80
CA LEU A 11 0.31 11.78 -7.47
C LEU A 11 -0.26 10.80 -8.49
N ILE A 12 0.10 10.91 -9.78
CA ILE A 12 -0.29 9.95 -10.83
C ILE A 12 0.43 8.60 -10.64
N SER A 13 1.68 8.63 -10.14
CA SER A 13 2.45 7.42 -9.84
C SER A 13 2.08 6.78 -8.50
N VAL A 14 1.42 7.51 -7.59
CA VAL A 14 0.96 6.90 -6.33
C VAL A 14 -0.28 6.05 -6.65
N PRO A 15 -0.22 4.73 -6.47
CA PRO A 15 -1.32 3.87 -6.86
C PRO A 15 -2.59 4.23 -6.09
N HIS A 16 -3.75 4.27 -6.74
CA HIS A 16 -5.00 4.80 -6.17
C HIS A 16 -5.38 4.22 -4.79
N TYR A 17 -5.00 2.98 -4.50
CA TYR A 17 -5.21 2.32 -3.20
C TYR A 17 -4.38 2.92 -2.04
N SER A 18 -3.27 3.60 -2.34
CA SER A 18 -2.44 4.32 -1.37
C SER A 18 -3.17 5.50 -0.69
N LEU A 19 -4.26 5.98 -1.29
CA LEU A 19 -5.06 7.09 -0.78
C LEU A 19 -5.93 6.68 0.41
N ASN A 20 -6.09 5.37 0.67
CA ASN A 20 -6.85 4.90 1.82
C ASN A 20 -6.01 5.10 3.11
N PRO A 21 -6.44 5.97 4.05
CA PRO A 21 -5.65 6.32 5.23
C PRO A 21 -5.50 5.17 6.24
N TYR A 22 -6.23 4.07 6.05
CA TYR A 22 -6.15 2.88 6.89
C TYR A 22 -5.26 1.78 6.30
N ILE A 23 -4.88 1.88 5.02
CA ILE A 23 -4.19 0.79 4.32
C ILE A 23 -2.81 0.48 4.91
N ASN A 24 -2.16 1.49 5.47
CA ASN A 24 -0.85 1.37 6.11
C ASN A 24 -0.93 1.47 7.65
N LYS A 25 -2.10 1.39 8.27
CA LYS A 25 -2.21 1.49 9.74
C LYS A 25 -2.08 0.11 10.38
N CYS A 26 -1.30 0.04 11.45
CA CYS A 26 -1.16 -1.16 12.25
C CYS A 26 -2.49 -1.45 12.96
N PRO A 27 -3.09 -2.64 12.79
CA PRO A 27 -4.35 -2.99 13.44
C PRO A 27 -4.22 -3.09 14.97
N SER A 28 -3.02 -3.32 15.49
CA SER A 28 -2.79 -3.49 16.93
C SER A 28 -2.57 -2.18 17.67
N CYS A 29 -1.88 -1.20 17.06
CA CYS A 29 -1.45 0.01 17.77
C CYS A 29 -1.67 1.32 16.99
N GLY A 30 -2.29 1.27 15.80
CA GLY A 30 -2.63 2.45 15.01
C GLY A 30 -1.45 3.17 14.36
N SER A 31 -0.20 2.81 14.68
CA SER A 31 1.00 3.37 14.05
C SER A 31 1.05 3.06 12.55
N ILE A 32 1.69 3.92 11.77
CA ILE A 32 1.92 3.66 10.34
C ILE A 32 2.94 2.52 10.20
N MET A 33 2.59 1.51 9.42
CA MET A 33 3.42 0.36 9.09
C MET A 33 4.36 0.68 7.93
N LEU A 34 5.53 0.05 7.95
CA LEU A 34 6.50 0.09 6.87
C LEU A 34 6.19 -1.01 5.87
N ILE A 35 6.31 -0.71 4.58
CA ILE A 35 6.15 -1.70 3.50
C ILE A 35 7.51 -2.34 3.25
N ASP A 36 7.65 -3.62 3.56
CA ASP A 36 8.89 -4.37 3.35
C ASP A 36 9.04 -4.87 1.91
N GLY A 37 7.91 -5.09 1.23
CA GLY A 37 7.89 -5.60 -0.14
C GLY A 37 6.49 -5.53 -0.74
N GLU A 38 6.44 -5.41 -2.07
CA GLU A 38 5.22 -5.30 -2.84
C GLU A 38 5.34 -6.13 -4.12
N TRP A 39 4.31 -6.91 -4.44
CA TRP A 39 4.24 -7.77 -5.60
C TRP A 39 2.87 -7.66 -6.28
N VAL A 40 2.87 -7.45 -7.59
CA VAL A 40 1.65 -7.55 -8.39
C VAL A 40 1.38 -9.03 -8.66
N ARG A 41 0.17 -9.49 -8.35
CA ARG A 41 -0.33 -10.82 -8.70
C ARG A 41 -1.60 -10.72 -9.52
N GLU A 42 -1.88 -11.79 -10.23
CA GLU A 42 -3.14 -11.99 -10.93
C GLU A 42 -3.93 -13.09 -10.22
N ASP A 43 -5.14 -12.77 -9.78
CA ASP A 43 -6.07 -13.77 -9.24
C ASP A 43 -6.86 -14.36 -10.41
N SER A 44 -6.44 -15.54 -10.86
CA SER A 44 -7.05 -16.25 -11.98
C SER A 44 -8.51 -16.64 -11.73
N ARG A 45 -8.93 -16.79 -10.47
CA ARG A 45 -10.30 -17.14 -10.10
C ARG A 45 -11.26 -15.99 -10.32
N HIS A 46 -10.81 -14.78 -10.04
CA HIS A 46 -11.63 -13.57 -10.12
C HIS A 46 -11.28 -12.69 -11.33
N ARG A 47 -10.29 -13.09 -12.14
CA ARG A 47 -9.75 -12.34 -13.29
C ARG A 47 -9.40 -10.88 -12.95
N VAL A 48 -8.91 -10.66 -11.73
CA VAL A 48 -8.52 -9.34 -11.24
C VAL A 48 -7.05 -9.35 -10.85
N LYS A 49 -6.40 -8.19 -11.06
CA LYS A 49 -5.05 -7.97 -10.55
C LYS A 49 -5.15 -7.59 -9.09
N LEU A 50 -4.22 -8.07 -8.28
CA LEU A 50 -4.10 -7.66 -6.89
C LEU A 50 -2.65 -7.33 -6.59
N ILE A 51 -2.45 -6.58 -5.52
CA ILE A 51 -1.14 -6.26 -5.00
C ILE A 51 -1.01 -6.91 -3.64
N GLU A 52 -0.05 -7.81 -3.55
CA GLU A 52 0.36 -8.41 -2.31
C GLU A 52 1.46 -7.54 -1.69
N ARG A 53 1.29 -7.16 -0.43
CA ARG A 53 2.25 -6.35 0.32
C ARG A 53 2.64 -7.05 1.60
N SER A 54 3.91 -6.98 1.96
CA SER A 54 4.39 -7.30 3.30
C SER A 54 4.57 -6.00 4.06
N LEU A 55 3.93 -5.88 5.22
CA LEU A 55 4.02 -4.70 6.07
C LEU A 55 4.53 -5.10 7.47
N THR A 56 5.50 -4.35 8.00
CA THR A 56 5.99 -4.49 9.38
C THR A 56 5.68 -3.23 10.19
N CYS A 57 5.07 -3.39 11.36
CA CYS A 57 4.87 -2.29 12.30
C CYS A 57 6.20 -1.98 13.01
N PRO A 58 6.72 -0.75 12.94
CA PRO A 58 7.97 -0.41 13.62
C PRO A 58 7.85 -0.43 15.15
N ASN A 59 6.65 -0.15 15.68
CA ASN A 59 6.36 -0.09 17.11
C ASN A 59 6.07 -1.50 17.67
N CYS A 60 5.05 -2.16 17.13
CA CYS A 60 4.54 -3.43 17.65
C CYS A 60 5.24 -4.67 17.08
N LYS A 61 6.11 -4.50 16.07
CA LYS A 61 6.81 -5.57 15.32
C LYS A 61 5.89 -6.61 14.64
N VAL A 62 4.58 -6.39 14.68
CA VAL A 62 3.58 -7.18 13.95
C VAL A 62 3.87 -7.09 12.46
N ARG A 63 3.87 -8.26 11.81
CA ARG A 63 3.98 -8.42 10.36
C ARG A 63 2.64 -8.84 9.80
N ILE A 64 2.17 -8.14 8.78
CA ILE A 64 0.93 -8.50 8.09
C ILE A 64 1.20 -8.64 6.59
N ARG A 65 0.49 -9.59 5.98
CA ARG A 65 0.42 -9.75 4.53
C ARG A 65 -0.90 -9.17 4.07
N GLN A 66 -0.85 -8.14 3.25
CA GLN A 66 -2.01 -7.41 2.76
C GLN A 66 -2.25 -7.72 1.29
N TYR A 67 -3.51 -7.94 0.92
CA TYR A 67 -3.94 -8.12 -0.47
C TYR A 67 -4.84 -6.95 -0.86
N VAL A 68 -4.41 -6.19 -1.86
CA VAL A 68 -5.12 -5.03 -2.37
C VAL A 68 -5.62 -5.35 -3.77
N TYR A 69 -6.92 -5.56 -3.93
CA TYR A 69 -7.53 -5.82 -5.22
C TYR A 69 -7.55 -4.54 -6.06
N LEU A 70 -6.99 -4.61 -7.27
CA LEU A 70 -7.02 -3.54 -8.26
C LEU A 70 -8.22 -3.82 -9.16
N GLN A 71 -9.28 -3.03 -8.99
CA GLN A 71 -10.49 -3.10 -9.82
C GLN A 71 -10.43 -2.05 -10.93
#